data_AF-A0AAV3RB94-F1
#
_entry.id   AF-A0AAV3RB94-F1
#
_cell.length_a   1.000
_cell.length_b   1.000
_cell.length_c   1.000
_cell.angle_alpha   90.00
_cell.angle_beta   90.00
_cell.angle_gamma   90.00
#
_symmetry.space_group_name_H-M   'P 1'
#
loop_
_entity.id
_entity.type
_entity.pdbx_description
1 polymer ?
#
loop_
_entity_poly.entity_id
_entity_poly.type
_entity_poly.pdbx_seq_one_letter_code
_entity_poly.pdbx_strand_id
1 'polypeptide(L)'
;MADKSKSSNKKNGDGIIPESVLDAVNKTATNMVELKSHFDEFIPLCSDPQVLSKLEPLERAKAFLLLAKATTTVFAVRLRCKGMDIDEHPVKSEIERLNLYQEKLQRAIDLSKAPLRPSVTINSRAATRFIEHSLPDLRVEQKRSMRDISRGKSPHNKYKENSIHKKKKFQTTDKQSVKSAAQEFLEKAAKEL
;
A
#
# COMPACT_ATOMS: atom_id res chain seq x y z
N MET A 1 -15.89 66.55 -39.70
CA MET A 1 -16.34 65.22 -40.17
C MET A 1 -15.51 64.88 -41.39
N ALA A 2 -14.48 64.05 -41.22
CA ALA A 2 -13.53 63.69 -42.27
C ALA A 2 -13.46 62.17 -42.43
N ASP A 3 -13.31 61.80 -43.68
CA ASP A 3 -13.31 60.50 -44.34
C ASP A 3 -12.35 59.43 -43.79
N LYS A 4 -12.82 58.19 -43.91
CA LYS A 4 -12.16 56.99 -44.42
C LYS A 4 -10.65 56.74 -44.20
N SER A 5 -10.43 55.51 -43.69
CA SER A 5 -9.46 54.51 -44.17
C SER A 5 -7.97 54.84 -44.08
N LYS A 6 -7.28 54.07 -43.24
CA LYS A 6 -6.01 53.45 -43.63
C LYS A 6 -5.88 52.09 -42.96
N SER A 7 -6.29 51.08 -43.71
CA SER A 7 -5.72 49.75 -43.65
C SER A 7 -4.22 49.86 -43.92
N SER A 8 -3.40 49.31 -43.02
CA SER A 8 -1.99 49.01 -43.29
C SER A 8 -1.77 47.52 -43.06
N ASN A 9 -2.11 46.78 -44.10
CA ASN A 9 -1.66 45.44 -44.40
C ASN A 9 -0.12 45.36 -44.47
N LYS A 10 0.52 44.54 -43.61
CA LYS A 10 1.77 43.75 -43.82
C LYS A 10 2.23 43.22 -42.45
N LYS A 11 2.49 41.92 -42.23
CA LYS A 11 3.12 40.96 -43.14
C LYS A 11 2.43 39.59 -43.08
N ASN A 12 1.97 39.14 -44.26
CA ASN A 12 1.81 37.73 -44.56
C ASN A 12 3.19 37.07 -44.60
N GLY A 13 3.37 35.93 -43.92
CA GLY A 13 4.41 34.97 -44.30
C GLY A 13 5.15 34.16 -43.23
N ASP A 14 4.75 34.10 -41.95
CA ASP A 14 5.65 33.50 -40.93
C ASP A 14 5.03 32.58 -39.85
N GLY A 15 3.83 32.01 -40.06
CA GLY A 15 3.25 31.17 -39.00
C GLY A 15 2.12 30.25 -39.44
N ILE A 16 2.46 29.15 -40.13
CA ILE A 16 1.51 28.06 -40.41
C ILE A 16 1.08 27.35 -39.11
N ILE A 17 1.80 27.56 -38.00
CA ILE A 17 1.61 26.86 -36.73
C ILE A 17 1.18 27.88 -35.65
N PRO A 18 0.08 27.64 -34.93
CA PRO A 18 -0.34 28.50 -33.81
C PRO A 18 0.73 28.56 -32.71
N GLU A 19 0.95 29.74 -32.12
CA GLU A 19 1.90 29.96 -31.03
C GLU A 19 1.66 29.02 -29.83
N SER A 20 0.39 28.79 -29.49
CA SER A 20 0.00 27.83 -28.44
C SER A 20 0.53 26.41 -28.66
N VAL A 21 0.65 25.97 -29.92
CA VAL A 21 1.18 24.65 -30.27
C VAL A 21 2.69 24.63 -30.09
N LEU A 22 3.39 25.70 -30.49
CA LEU A 22 4.83 25.85 -30.28
C LEU A 22 5.17 25.83 -28.79
N ASP A 23 4.42 26.57 -27.97
CA ASP A 23 4.60 26.59 -26.51
C ASP A 23 4.36 25.21 -25.89
N ALA A 24 3.32 24.50 -26.32
CA ALA A 24 3.03 23.16 -25.83
C ALA A 24 4.13 22.15 -26.19
N VAL A 25 4.69 22.24 -27.40
CA VAL A 25 5.80 21.41 -27.85
C VAL A 25 7.07 21.71 -27.05
N ASN A 26 7.41 22.99 -26.89
CA ASN A 26 8.57 23.43 -26.11
C ASN A 26 8.46 22.97 -24.65
N LYS A 27 7.29 23.14 -24.03
CA LYS A 27 7.00 22.65 -22.68
C LYS A 27 7.11 21.13 -22.57
N THR A 28 6.64 20.39 -23.58
CA THR A 28 6.77 18.93 -23.58
C THR A 28 8.23 18.52 -23.71
N ALA A 29 9.01 19.22 -24.53
CA ALA A 29 10.44 18.97 -24.69
C ALA A 29 11.22 19.22 -23.37
N THR A 30 10.96 20.33 -22.67
CA THR A 30 11.58 20.59 -21.35
C THR A 30 11.21 19.52 -20.33
N ASN A 31 9.94 19.14 -20.26
CA ASN A 31 9.48 18.10 -19.35
C ASN A 31 10.14 16.73 -19.64
N MET A 32 10.41 16.42 -20.91
CA MET A 32 11.12 15.18 -21.29
C MET A 32 12.59 15.21 -20.85
N VAL A 33 13.24 16.37 -20.87
CA VAL A 33 14.62 16.52 -20.35
C VAL A 33 14.65 16.32 -18.84
N GLU A 34 13.73 16.92 -18.09
CA GLU A 34 13.60 16.72 -16.65
C GLU A 34 13.26 15.27 -16.29
N LEU A 35 12.35 14.64 -17.04
CA LEU A 35 12.01 13.24 -16.85
C LEU A 35 13.23 12.35 -17.05
N LYS A 36 14.05 12.65 -18.07
CA LYS A 36 15.30 11.92 -18.33
C LYS A 36 16.25 12.00 -17.12
N SER A 37 16.48 13.19 -16.56
CA SER A 37 17.36 13.32 -15.39
C SER A 37 16.85 12.52 -14.19
N HIS A 38 15.55 12.53 -13.94
CA HIS A 38 14.96 11.69 -12.88
C HIS A 38 15.12 10.19 -13.16
N PHE A 39 15.03 9.76 -14.42
CA PHE A 39 15.21 8.35 -14.79
C PHE A 39 16.66 7.91 -14.67
N ASP A 40 17.62 8.77 -15.03
CA ASP A 40 19.05 8.50 -14.88
C ASP A 40 19.42 8.25 -13.40
N GLU A 41 18.73 8.92 -12.46
CA GLU A 41 18.86 8.67 -11.02
C GLU A 41 18.05 7.44 -10.53
N PHE A 42 16.82 7.28 -11.02
CA PHE A 42 15.87 6.28 -10.50
C PHE A 42 16.12 4.86 -11.00
N ILE A 43 16.53 4.68 -12.27
CA ILE A 43 16.74 3.34 -12.86
C ILE A 43 17.85 2.55 -12.15
N PRO A 44 19.03 3.14 -11.85
CA PRO A 44 20.08 2.43 -11.10
C PRO A 44 19.60 1.96 -9.74
N LEU A 45 18.84 2.79 -9.02
CA LEU A 45 18.28 2.45 -7.70
C LEU A 45 17.28 1.29 -7.78
N CYS A 46 16.47 1.23 -8.84
CA CYS A 46 15.53 0.13 -9.07
C CYS A 46 16.19 -1.16 -9.57
N SER A 47 17.44 -1.08 -10.03
CA SER A 47 18.19 -2.23 -10.57
C SER A 47 19.13 -2.86 -9.54
N ASP A 48 19.50 -2.12 -8.48
CA ASP A 48 20.37 -2.61 -7.40
C ASP A 48 19.58 -3.51 -6.41
N PRO A 49 19.89 -4.81 -6.34
CA PRO A 49 19.23 -5.72 -5.40
C PRO A 49 19.41 -5.31 -3.92
N GLN A 50 20.51 -4.65 -3.57
CA GLN A 50 20.82 -4.21 -2.20
C GLN A 50 19.96 -3.01 -1.78
N VAL A 51 19.59 -2.15 -2.74
CA VAL A 51 18.65 -1.05 -2.49
C VAL A 51 17.24 -1.61 -2.37
N LEU A 52 16.86 -2.49 -3.29
CA LEU A 52 15.53 -3.12 -3.28
C LEU A 52 15.28 -3.91 -2.00
N SER A 53 16.27 -4.62 -1.46
CA SER A 53 16.15 -5.39 -0.22
C SER A 53 15.88 -4.53 1.01
N LYS A 54 16.24 -3.24 0.99
CA LYS A 54 15.99 -2.30 2.09
C LYS A 54 14.57 -1.72 2.07
N LEU A 55 13.89 -1.78 0.93
CA LEU A 55 12.51 -1.28 0.78
C LEU A 55 11.51 -2.29 1.32
N GLU A 56 10.48 -1.77 2.00
CA GLU A 56 9.31 -2.58 2.35
C GLU A 56 8.66 -3.16 1.08
N PRO A 57 8.10 -4.38 1.12
CA PRO A 57 7.53 -5.02 -0.07
C PRO A 57 6.51 -4.15 -0.82
N LEU A 58 5.74 -3.36 -0.07
CA LEU A 58 4.74 -2.45 -0.62
C LEU A 58 5.36 -1.24 -1.33
N GLU A 59 6.46 -0.71 -0.80
CA GLU A 59 7.22 0.38 -1.40
C GLU A 59 7.93 -0.10 -2.67
N ARG A 60 8.50 -1.30 -2.63
CA ARG A 60 9.09 -1.95 -3.79
C ARG A 60 8.07 -2.14 -4.92
N ALA A 61 6.86 -2.61 -4.60
CA ALA A 61 5.79 -2.75 -5.58
C ALA A 61 5.37 -1.40 -6.19
N LYS A 62 5.31 -0.33 -5.39
CA LYS A 62 5.04 1.04 -5.88
C LYS A 62 6.11 1.51 -6.86
N ALA A 63 7.40 1.33 -6.52
CA ALA A 63 8.50 1.75 -7.36
C ALA A 63 8.47 1.06 -8.74
N PHE A 64 8.29 -0.26 -8.77
CA PHE A 64 8.20 -1.00 -10.04
C PHE A 64 6.95 -0.66 -10.85
N LEU A 65 5.80 -0.47 -10.21
CA LEU A 65 4.59 -0.05 -10.91
C LEU A 65 4.76 1.36 -11.51
N LEU A 66 5.38 2.27 -10.76
CA LEU A 66 5.70 3.62 -11.24
C LEU A 66 6.62 3.56 -12.46
N LEU A 67 7.69 2.75 -12.40
CA LEU A 67 8.60 2.56 -13.52
C LEU A 67 7.85 2.04 -14.76
N ALA A 68 7.06 0.98 -14.62
CA ALA A 68 6.30 0.40 -15.72
C ALA A 68 5.29 1.39 -16.33
N LYS A 69 4.58 2.16 -15.49
CA LYS A 69 3.67 3.22 -15.94
C LYS A 69 4.42 4.31 -16.69
N ALA A 70 5.54 4.78 -16.15
CA ALA A 70 6.31 5.86 -16.74
C ALA A 70 6.97 5.44 -18.08
N THR A 71 7.47 4.20 -18.20
CA THR A 71 7.96 3.68 -19.49
C THR A 71 6.83 3.57 -20.51
N THR A 72 5.65 3.08 -20.10
CA THR A 72 4.48 2.94 -20.99
C THR A 72 3.96 4.30 -21.44
N THR A 73 3.95 5.32 -20.57
CA THR A 73 3.51 6.67 -20.94
C THR A 73 4.49 7.34 -21.88
N VAL A 74 5.81 7.23 -21.65
CA VAL A 74 6.83 7.76 -22.59
C VAL A 74 6.72 7.08 -23.95
N PHE A 75 6.47 5.76 -23.98
CA PHE A 75 6.22 5.05 -25.22
C PHE A 75 4.95 5.53 -25.92
N ALA A 76 3.85 5.73 -25.19
CA ALA A 76 2.61 6.28 -25.71
C ALA A 76 2.78 7.70 -26.29
N VAL A 77 3.57 8.56 -25.63
CA VAL A 77 3.94 9.89 -26.15
C VAL A 77 4.68 9.74 -27.47
N ARG A 78 5.66 8.84 -27.57
CA ARG A 78 6.37 8.56 -28.83
C ARG A 78 5.43 8.11 -29.94
N LEU A 79 4.43 7.27 -29.65
CA LEU A 79 3.44 6.84 -30.63
C LEU A 79 2.62 8.04 -31.14
N ARG A 80 2.14 8.89 -30.24
CA ARG A 80 1.40 10.11 -30.59
C ARG A 80 2.24 11.08 -31.43
N CYS A 81 3.52 11.24 -31.12
CA CYS A 81 4.43 12.05 -31.94
C CYS A 81 4.64 11.50 -33.35
N LYS A 82 4.44 10.19 -33.56
CA LYS A 82 4.45 9.55 -34.88
C LYS A 82 3.09 9.60 -35.60
N GLY A 83 2.06 10.19 -34.98
CA GLY A 83 0.71 10.24 -35.51
C GLY A 83 -0.06 8.92 -35.40
N MET A 84 0.39 7.99 -34.56
CA MET A 84 -0.36 6.75 -34.28
C MET A 84 -1.38 6.97 -33.18
N ASP A 85 -2.58 6.43 -33.36
CA ASP A 85 -3.59 6.41 -32.31
C ASP A 85 -3.24 5.37 -31.24
N ILE A 86 -3.42 5.75 -29.98
CA ILE A 86 -3.19 4.87 -28.83
C ILE A 86 -4.30 3.82 -28.73
N ASP A 87 -5.52 4.18 -29.11
CA ASP A 87 -6.69 3.32 -28.91
C ASP A 87 -6.70 2.08 -29.80
N GLU A 88 -6.09 2.18 -30.99
CA GLU A 88 -5.90 1.06 -31.93
C GLU A 88 -4.60 0.30 -31.69
N HIS A 89 -3.66 0.85 -30.91
CA HIS A 89 -2.35 0.26 -30.70
C HIS A 89 -2.36 -0.76 -29.53
N PRO A 90 -1.59 -1.87 -29.60
CA PRO A 90 -1.45 -2.85 -28.51
C PRO A 90 -0.96 -2.30 -27.16
N VAL A 91 -0.55 -1.02 -27.11
CA VAL A 91 -0.17 -0.36 -25.87
C VAL A 91 -1.38 -0.16 -24.95
N LYS A 92 -2.59 -0.11 -25.52
CA LYS A 92 -3.83 0.01 -24.75
C LYS A 92 -4.01 -1.13 -23.77
N SER A 93 -3.78 -2.37 -24.19
CA SER A 93 -3.85 -3.53 -23.28
C SER A 93 -2.79 -3.47 -22.18
N GLU A 94 -1.65 -2.86 -22.44
CA GLU A 94 -0.61 -2.63 -21.43
C GLU A 94 -1.03 -1.56 -20.41
N ILE A 95 -1.67 -0.49 -20.86
CA ILE A 95 -2.25 0.54 -19.97
C ILE A 95 -3.34 -0.07 -19.08
N GLU A 96 -4.25 -0.86 -19.66
CA GLU A 96 -5.30 -1.58 -18.93
C GLU A 96 -4.71 -2.55 -17.90
N ARG A 97 -3.69 -3.31 -18.30
CA ARG A 97 -2.95 -4.20 -17.39
C ARG A 97 -2.36 -3.43 -16.20
N LEU A 98 -1.73 -2.27 -16.44
CA LEU A 98 -1.15 -1.45 -15.37
C LEU A 98 -2.21 -0.84 -14.46
N ASN A 99 -3.39 -0.50 -14.97
CA ASN A 99 -4.52 -0.06 -14.16
C ASN A 99 -5.02 -1.17 -13.23
N LEU A 100 -5.13 -2.40 -13.72
CA LEU A 100 -5.45 -3.56 -12.88
C LEU A 100 -4.41 -3.76 -11.75
N TYR A 101 -3.12 -3.60 -12.04
CA TYR A 101 -2.07 -3.69 -11.02
C TYR A 101 -2.12 -2.52 -10.02
N GLN A 102 -2.49 -1.32 -10.46
CA GLN A 102 -2.72 -0.19 -9.57
C GLN A 102 -3.85 -0.49 -8.58
N GLU A 103 -4.96 -1.08 -9.02
CA GLU A 103 -6.06 -1.47 -8.15
C GLU A 103 -5.67 -2.59 -7.17
N LYS A 104 -4.85 -3.56 -7.61
CA LYS A 104 -4.30 -4.60 -6.73
C LYS A 104 -3.40 -3.99 -5.64
N LEU A 105 -2.54 -3.06 -6.04
CA LEU A 105 -1.65 -2.35 -5.12
C LEU A 105 -2.45 -1.51 -4.13
N GLN A 106 -3.48 -0.81 -4.59
CA GLN A 106 -4.34 -0.01 -3.72
C GLN A 106 -5.05 -0.87 -2.69
N ARG A 107 -5.61 -2.02 -3.11
CA ARG A 107 -6.18 -3.01 -2.17
C ARG A 107 -5.16 -3.46 -1.12
N ALA A 108 -3.93 -3.75 -1.52
CA ALA A 108 -2.87 -4.13 -0.57
C ALA A 108 -2.54 -3.01 0.43
N ILE A 109 -2.50 -1.75 -0.02
CA ILE A 109 -2.34 -0.57 0.84
C ILE A 109 -3.52 -0.44 1.82
N ASP A 110 -4.74 -0.68 1.37
CA ASP A 110 -5.92 -0.56 2.22
C ASP A 110 -5.96 -1.69 3.27
N LEU A 111 -5.56 -2.91 2.88
CA LEU A 111 -5.38 -4.03 3.81
C LEU A 111 -4.29 -3.75 4.85
N SER A 112 -3.19 -3.08 4.48
CA SER A 112 -2.13 -2.74 5.44
C SER A 112 -2.56 -1.68 6.46
N LYS A 113 -3.54 -0.85 6.13
CA LYS A 113 -4.11 0.19 7.01
C LYS A 113 -5.31 -0.32 7.82
N ALA A 114 -5.94 -1.41 7.39
CA ALA A 114 -7.09 -1.98 8.08
C ALA A 114 -6.70 -2.39 9.51
N PRO A 115 -7.60 -2.23 10.50
CA PRO A 115 -7.38 -2.82 11.83
C PRO A 115 -7.04 -4.30 11.64
N LEU A 116 -6.04 -4.81 12.38
CA LEU A 116 -5.62 -6.21 12.38
C LEU A 116 -6.85 -7.12 12.45
N ARG A 117 -7.38 -7.52 11.28
CA ARG A 117 -8.44 -8.51 11.22
C ARG A 117 -7.79 -9.80 11.67
N PRO A 118 -8.36 -10.54 12.63
CA PRO A 118 -7.84 -11.86 12.93
C PRO A 118 -7.91 -12.68 11.63
N SER A 119 -6.76 -12.89 10.98
CA SER A 119 -6.65 -13.69 9.75
C SER A 119 -7.05 -15.15 10.01
N VAL A 120 -7.01 -15.55 11.27
CA VAL A 120 -7.41 -16.86 11.77
C VAL A 120 -8.76 -16.74 12.46
N THR A 121 -9.82 -17.08 11.75
CA THR A 121 -11.10 -17.41 12.37
C THR A 121 -10.97 -18.76 13.04
N ILE A 122 -10.93 -18.80 14.38
CA ILE A 122 -10.86 -20.05 15.14
C ILE A 122 -12.19 -20.80 14.95
N ASN A 123 -12.13 -22.00 14.37
CA ASN A 123 -13.27 -22.91 14.37
C ASN A 123 -13.46 -23.48 15.78
N SER A 124 -14.34 -22.84 16.56
CA SER A 124 -14.61 -23.19 17.96
C SER A 124 -15.02 -24.67 18.12
N ARG A 125 -15.78 -25.21 17.16
CA ARG A 125 -16.22 -26.62 17.16
C ARG A 125 -15.07 -27.59 16.92
N ALA A 126 -14.15 -27.26 16.02
CA ALA A 126 -12.94 -28.04 15.81
C ALA A 126 -12.01 -27.95 17.03
N ALA A 127 -11.81 -26.74 17.57
CA ALA A 127 -11.00 -26.51 18.77
C ALA A 127 -11.53 -27.33 19.97
N THR A 128 -12.84 -27.38 20.19
CA THR A 128 -13.44 -28.21 21.25
C THR A 128 -13.13 -29.70 21.05
N ARG A 129 -13.16 -30.23 19.82
CA ARG A 129 -12.79 -31.64 19.56
C ARG A 129 -11.32 -31.92 19.86
N PHE A 130 -10.42 -31.00 19.45
CA PHE A 130 -8.99 -31.12 19.77
C PHE A 130 -8.76 -31.10 21.28
N ILE A 131 -9.39 -30.17 22.00
CA ILE A 131 -9.26 -30.05 23.46
C ILE A 131 -9.83 -31.29 24.17
N GLU A 132 -11.00 -31.77 23.77
CA GLU A 132 -11.62 -32.97 24.36
C GLU A 132 -10.77 -34.24 24.16
N HIS A 133 -10.05 -34.34 23.05
CA HIS A 133 -9.22 -35.50 22.73
C HIS A 133 -7.82 -35.43 23.36
N SER A 134 -7.20 -34.25 23.39
CA SER A 134 -5.86 -34.06 23.96
C SER A 134 -5.84 -34.12 25.50
N LEU A 135 -6.99 -33.91 26.15
CA LEU A 135 -7.10 -33.88 27.60
C LEU A 135 -8.14 -34.91 28.07
N PRO A 136 -7.73 -36.15 28.39
CA PRO A 136 -8.66 -37.23 28.77
C PRO A 136 -9.40 -36.94 30.09
N ASP A 137 -8.77 -36.22 31.02
CA ASP A 137 -9.24 -36.01 32.40
C ASP A 137 -10.19 -34.80 32.58
N LEU A 138 -10.80 -34.29 31.50
CA LEU A 138 -11.80 -33.24 31.66
C LEU A 138 -13.04 -33.75 32.41
N ARG A 139 -13.45 -33.00 33.44
CA ARG A 139 -14.72 -33.23 34.13
C ARG A 139 -15.88 -33.15 33.14
N VAL A 140 -16.94 -33.93 33.38
CA VAL A 140 -18.12 -33.98 32.49
C VAL A 140 -18.74 -32.59 32.32
N GLU A 141 -18.75 -31.78 33.38
CA GLU A 141 -19.21 -30.38 33.36
C GLU A 141 -18.36 -29.49 32.45
N GLN A 142 -17.04 -29.68 32.45
CA GLN A 142 -16.13 -28.93 31.58
C GLN A 142 -16.34 -29.31 30.11
N LYS A 143 -16.54 -30.60 29.81
CA LYS A 143 -16.87 -31.06 28.44
C LYS A 143 -18.19 -30.47 27.94
N ARG A 144 -19.22 -30.41 28.80
CA ARG A 144 -20.53 -29.80 28.47
C ARG A 144 -20.39 -28.30 28.21
N SER A 145 -19.74 -27.57 29.11
CA SER A 145 -19.47 -26.14 28.96
C SER A 145 -18.74 -25.82 27.65
N MET A 146 -17.69 -26.57 27.32
CA MET A 146 -16.93 -26.40 26.07
C MET A 146 -17.78 -26.66 24.81
N ARG A 147 -18.70 -27.63 24.85
CA ARG A 147 -19.64 -27.89 23.75
C ARG A 147 -20.65 -26.76 23.59
N ASP A 148 -21.12 -26.18 24.68
CA ASP A 148 -22.09 -25.07 24.65
C ASP A 148 -21.45 -23.77 24.14
N ILE A 149 -20.20 -23.49 24.54
CA ILE A 149 -19.38 -22.41 23.99
C ILE A 149 -19.17 -22.62 22.48
N SER A 150 -18.88 -23.86 22.04
CA SER A 150 -18.68 -24.16 20.61
C SER A 150 -19.93 -23.99 19.75
N ARG A 151 -21.12 -24.14 20.35
CA ARG A 151 -22.42 -23.99 19.69
C ARG A 151 -22.96 -22.55 19.75
N GLY A 152 -22.22 -21.62 20.37
CA GLY A 152 -22.66 -20.24 20.56
C GLY A 152 -23.75 -20.07 21.63
N LYS A 153 -23.97 -21.07 22.49
CA LYS A 153 -24.99 -21.05 23.56
C LYS A 153 -24.45 -20.56 24.90
N SER A 154 -23.28 -19.92 24.91
CA SER A 154 -22.70 -19.38 26.14
C SER A 154 -23.56 -18.23 26.66
N PRO A 155 -23.87 -18.15 27.98
CA PRO A 155 -24.50 -16.98 28.55
C PRO A 155 -23.57 -15.78 28.26
N HIS A 156 -24.13 -14.78 27.60
CA HIS A 156 -23.44 -13.60 27.11
C HIS A 156 -22.75 -12.86 28.28
N ASN A 157 -21.48 -13.18 28.53
CA ASN A 157 -20.71 -12.47 29.54
C ASN A 157 -20.32 -11.10 28.96
N LYS A 158 -21.14 -10.08 29.27
CA LYS A 158 -20.97 -8.66 28.89
C LYS A 158 -19.75 -8.00 29.54
N TYR A 159 -18.57 -8.62 29.46
CA TYR A 159 -17.37 -8.14 30.16
C TYR A 159 -16.14 -7.87 29.29
N LYS A 160 -16.24 -7.91 27.96
CA LYS A 160 -15.06 -7.67 27.08
C LYS A 160 -15.25 -6.71 25.91
N GLU A 161 -16.33 -5.93 25.86
CA GLU A 161 -16.47 -4.90 24.81
C GLU A 161 -15.80 -3.57 25.23
N ASN A 162 -15.64 -3.32 26.54
CA ASN A 162 -15.00 -2.09 27.04
C ASN A 162 -13.47 -2.18 27.22
N SER A 163 -12.83 -3.33 26.96
CA SER A 163 -11.38 -3.48 27.11
C SER A 163 -10.58 -3.26 25.82
N ILE A 164 -11.23 -3.20 24.66
CA ILE A 164 -10.53 -2.97 23.39
C ILE A 164 -10.07 -1.51 23.28
N HIS A 165 -10.79 -0.56 23.88
CA HIS A 165 -10.41 0.86 23.89
C HIS A 165 -9.51 1.29 25.07
N LYS A 166 -9.12 0.36 25.96
CA LYS A 166 -8.18 0.63 27.06
C LYS A 166 -7.10 -0.44 27.17
N LYS A 167 -6.42 -0.78 26.07
CA LYS A 167 -5.01 -1.15 26.20
C LYS A 167 -4.24 0.13 26.52
N LYS A 168 -4.22 0.46 27.82
CA LYS A 168 -3.26 1.41 28.39
C LYS A 168 -1.89 1.01 27.85
N LYS A 169 -1.25 1.91 27.11
CA LYS A 169 0.20 1.95 27.05
C LYS A 169 0.66 1.86 28.50
N PHE A 170 1.39 0.82 28.86
CA PHE A 170 2.22 0.89 30.05
C PHE A 170 3.12 2.10 29.85
N GLN A 171 2.80 3.21 30.51
CA GLN A 171 3.79 4.23 30.80
C GLN A 171 4.80 3.55 31.71
N THR A 172 5.93 3.15 31.15
CA THR A 172 7.12 2.83 31.92
C THR A 172 7.65 4.14 32.48
N THR A 173 7.09 4.59 33.60
CA THR A 173 7.86 5.39 34.54
C THR A 173 8.63 4.41 35.41
N ASP A 174 9.93 4.64 35.50
CA ASP A 174 10.98 3.82 36.12
C ASP A 174 11.51 2.64 35.30
N LYS A 175 12.68 2.89 34.70
CA LYS A 175 13.56 1.92 34.05
C LYS A 175 14.22 1.04 35.11
N GLN A 176 13.48 0.15 35.76
CA GLN A 176 14.10 -1.03 36.33
C GLN A 176 14.42 -2.00 35.18
N SER A 177 15.70 -2.29 35.02
CA SER A 177 16.20 -3.23 34.01
C SER A 177 15.48 -4.55 34.17
N VAL A 178 15.01 -5.13 33.06
CA VAL A 178 14.34 -6.45 33.04
C VAL A 178 15.17 -7.52 33.77
N LYS A 179 16.50 -7.37 33.78
CA LYS A 179 17.41 -8.24 34.53
C LYS A 179 17.26 -8.13 36.06
N SER A 180 17.07 -6.94 36.62
CA SER A 180 16.93 -6.77 38.07
C SER A 180 15.60 -7.33 38.57
N ALA A 181 14.52 -7.10 37.83
CA ALA A 181 13.20 -7.65 38.16
C ALA A 181 13.18 -9.20 38.10
N ALA A 182 13.90 -9.79 37.13
CA ALA A 182 14.03 -11.24 37.02
C ALA A 182 14.85 -11.82 38.18
N GLN A 183 15.92 -11.13 38.60
CA GLN A 183 16.77 -11.58 39.70
C GLN A 183 16.05 -11.53 41.05
N GLU A 184 15.30 -10.46 41.34
CA GLU A 184 14.49 -10.34 42.56
C GLU A 184 13.42 -11.43 42.64
N PHE A 185 12.80 -11.79 41.51
CA PHE A 185 11.81 -12.86 41.47
C PHE A 185 12.43 -14.22 41.83
N LEU A 186 13.62 -14.51 41.29
CA LEU A 186 14.34 -15.75 41.58
C LEU A 186 14.81 -15.82 43.05
N GLU A 187 15.31 -14.72 43.60
CA GLU A 187 15.71 -14.66 45.01
C GLU A 187 14.52 -14.80 45.96
N LYS A 188 13.36 -14.26 45.59
CA LYS A 188 12.13 -14.43 46.37
C LYS A 188 11.64 -15.88 46.35
N ALA A 189 11.65 -16.52 45.18
CA ALA A 189 11.30 -17.93 45.03
C ALA A 189 12.25 -18.86 45.82
N ALA A 190 13.54 -18.51 45.89
CA ALA A 190 14.53 -19.29 46.64
C ALA A 190 14.37 -19.20 48.17
N LYS A 191 13.67 -18.19 48.69
CA LYS A 191 13.39 -18.04 50.13
C LYS A 191 12.10 -18.73 50.59
N GLU A 192 11.25 -19.14 49.64
CA GLU A 192 9.99 -19.85 49.91
C GLU A 192 10.13 -21.39 49.79
N LEU A 193 11.36 -21.88 49.57
CA LEU A 193 11.78 -23.29 49.71
C LEU A 193 12.53 -23.50 51.02
#